data_AF-A0A2V9MTF3-F1
#
_entry.id   AF-A0A2V9MTF3-F1
#
_cell.length_a   1.000
_cell.length_b   1.000
_cell.length_c   1.000
_cell.angle_alpha   90.00
_cell.angle_beta   90.00
_cell.angle_gamma   90.00
#
_symmetry.space_group_name_H-M   'P 1'
#
loop_
_entity.id
_entity.type
_entity.pdbx_description
1 polymer ?
#
loop_
_entity_poly.entity_id
_entity_poly.type
_entity_poly.pdbx_seq_one_letter_code
_entity_poly.pdbx_strand_id
1 'polypeptide(L)'
;MANYSEQPHRRYNPLTEEWVLCSPQRTQRPWQGQVETSAPENLPAYDPQCYLCPGNARAGGANNPSYSSTFVFSNDFAALTLEMNSWEVNEDGLIVAHAETGTCRVICFSPRHDLSIPQMERSAIRHVVDAWAEETESLASHNSIGYVQVFENKGAMMGCS
;
A
#
# COMPACT_ATOMS: atom_id res chain seq x y z
N MET A 1 -5.18 -41.56 8.17
CA MET A 1 -4.85 -40.12 8.16
C MET A 1 -6.13 -39.35 7.89
N ALA A 2 -6.38 -38.25 8.59
CA ALA A 2 -7.53 -37.40 8.29
C ALA A 2 -7.34 -36.75 6.90
N ASN A 3 -8.38 -36.76 6.06
CA ASN A 3 -8.34 -36.17 4.73
C ASN A 3 -8.69 -34.67 4.80
N TYR A 4 -7.72 -33.85 5.18
CA TYR A 4 -7.92 -32.41 5.39
C TYR A 4 -8.25 -31.63 4.10
N SER A 5 -8.10 -32.23 2.91
CA SER A 5 -8.52 -31.59 1.65
C SER A 5 -10.04 -31.58 1.46
N GLU A 6 -10.78 -32.43 2.19
CA GLU A 6 -12.23 -32.58 2.04
C GLU A 6 -13.02 -32.15 3.28
N GLN A 7 -12.38 -32.08 4.45
CA GLN A 7 -13.04 -31.82 5.73
C GLN A 7 -12.68 -30.44 6.31
N PRO A 8 -13.64 -29.72 6.93
CA PRO A 8 -13.35 -28.47 7.65
C PRO A 8 -12.31 -28.66 8.74
N HIS A 9 -11.38 -27.72 8.86
CA HIS A 9 -10.33 -27.75 9.87
C HIS A 9 -9.83 -26.33 10.16
N ARG A 10 -9.06 -26.16 11.24
CA ARG A 10 -8.37 -24.90 11.53
C ARG A 10 -6.87 -25.05 11.33
N ARG A 11 -6.22 -24.01 10.84
CA ARG A 11 -4.76 -23.91 10.74
C ARG A 11 -4.28 -22.74 11.57
N TYR A 12 -3.26 -22.97 12.40
CA TYR A 12 -2.66 -21.93 13.23
C TYR A 12 -1.64 -21.13 12.42
N ASN A 13 -1.69 -19.80 12.51
CA ASN A 13 -0.69 -18.89 11.99
C ASN A 13 0.21 -18.42 13.15
N PRO A 14 1.47 -18.88 13.24
CA PRO A 14 2.36 -18.50 14.34
C PRO A 14 2.82 -17.04 14.29
N LEU A 15 2.67 -16.34 13.16
CA LEU A 15 3.06 -14.92 13.05
C LEU A 15 2.03 -13.98 13.68
N THR A 16 0.73 -14.34 13.63
CA THR A 16 -0.35 -13.56 14.23
C THR A 16 -0.92 -14.19 15.49
N GLU A 17 -0.48 -15.40 15.83
CA GLU A 17 -0.99 -16.24 16.91
C GLU A 17 -2.49 -16.56 16.81
N GLU A 18 -3.02 -16.59 15.60
CA GLU A 18 -4.43 -16.82 15.32
C GLU A 18 -4.70 -18.14 14.58
N TRP A 19 -5.96 -18.56 14.57
CA TRP A 19 -6.39 -19.73 13.81
C TRP A 19 -7.32 -19.34 12.67
N VAL A 20 -7.03 -19.85 11.47
CA VAL A 20 -7.86 -19.68 10.28
C VAL A 20 -8.73 -20.92 10.08
N LEU A 21 -10.05 -20.73 9.93
CA LEU A 21 -10.98 -21.79 9.56
C LEU A 21 -10.90 -22.05 8.04
N CYS A 22 -10.61 -23.29 7.67
CA CYS A 22 -10.58 -23.75 6.29
C CYS A 22 -11.80 -24.66 6.02
N SER A 23 -12.66 -24.28 5.09
CA SER A 23 -13.83 -25.06 4.65
C SER A 23 -13.75 -25.36 3.15
N PRO A 24 -13.09 -26.46 2.71
CA PRO A 24 -12.76 -26.70 1.30
C PRO A 24 -13.94 -26.68 0.33
N GLN A 25 -15.11 -27.12 0.79
CA GLN A 25 -16.32 -27.23 -0.04
C GLN A 25 -17.07 -25.90 -0.22
N ARG A 26 -16.66 -24.81 0.48
CA ARG A 26 -17.43 -23.56 0.53
C ARG A 26 -17.57 -22.88 -0.84
N THR A 27 -16.59 -23.04 -1.73
CA THR A 27 -16.60 -22.46 -3.09
C THR A 27 -17.61 -23.14 -4.02
N GLN A 28 -18.18 -24.29 -3.64
CA GLN A 28 -19.21 -24.98 -4.44
C GLN A 28 -20.60 -24.33 -4.32
N ARG A 29 -20.79 -23.39 -3.39
CA ARG A 29 -22.05 -22.68 -3.24
C ARG A 29 -22.28 -21.76 -4.46
N PRO A 30 -23.46 -21.80 -5.10
CA PRO A 30 -23.78 -20.88 -6.19
C PRO A 30 -23.60 -19.43 -5.78
N TRP A 31 -22.88 -18.66 -6.57
CA TRP A 31 -22.71 -17.21 -6.39
C TRP A 31 -23.73 -16.45 -7.24
N GLN A 32 -24.57 -15.64 -6.59
CA GLN A 32 -25.53 -14.73 -7.22
C GLN A 32 -25.37 -13.29 -6.69
N GLY A 33 -24.27 -13.03 -5.99
CA GLY A 33 -23.98 -11.73 -5.39
C GLY A 33 -23.30 -10.78 -6.37
N GLN A 34 -22.65 -9.76 -5.81
CA GLN A 34 -21.89 -8.75 -6.54
C GLN A 34 -20.82 -9.40 -7.43
N VAL A 35 -20.67 -8.88 -8.64
CA VAL A 35 -19.60 -9.25 -9.57
C VAL A 35 -18.79 -7.99 -9.84
N GLU A 36 -17.50 -8.08 -9.61
CA GLU A 36 -16.59 -6.94 -9.72
C GLU A 36 -16.28 -6.64 -11.19
N THR A 37 -16.14 -5.35 -11.50
CA THR A 37 -15.77 -4.92 -12.85
C THR A 37 -14.28 -5.10 -13.04
N SER A 38 -13.88 -5.63 -14.19
CA SER A 38 -12.46 -5.76 -14.53
C SER A 38 -11.85 -4.39 -14.81
N ALA A 39 -10.57 -4.22 -14.46
CA ALA A 39 -9.84 -3.01 -14.79
C ALA A 39 -9.75 -2.85 -16.33
N PRO A 40 -9.73 -1.61 -16.85
CA PRO A 40 -9.57 -1.36 -18.28
C PRO A 40 -8.22 -1.90 -18.77
N GLU A 41 -8.22 -2.63 -19.89
CA GLU A 41 -7.02 -3.27 -20.45
C GLU A 41 -6.04 -2.28 -21.11
N ASN A 42 -6.53 -1.12 -21.57
CA ASN A 42 -5.76 -0.17 -22.36
C ASN A 42 -5.71 1.21 -21.69
N LEU A 43 -4.80 1.36 -20.74
CA LEU A 43 -4.45 2.66 -20.18
C LEU A 43 -3.42 3.37 -21.07
N PRO A 44 -3.42 4.71 -21.14
CA PRO A 44 -2.39 5.43 -21.88
C PRO A 44 -1.04 5.34 -21.17
N ALA A 45 0.04 5.34 -21.96
CA ALA A 45 1.41 5.43 -21.45
C ALA A 45 1.63 6.61 -20.48
N TYR A 46 0.94 7.70 -20.73
CA TYR A 46 0.98 8.94 -19.99
C TYR A 46 -0.43 9.53 -19.99
N ASP A 47 -0.90 9.91 -18.81
CA ASP A 47 -2.18 10.58 -18.64
C ASP A 47 -1.93 12.04 -18.21
N PRO A 48 -2.30 13.04 -19.03
CA PRO A 48 -2.13 14.46 -18.68
C PRO A 48 -2.96 14.91 -17.48
N GLN A 49 -3.96 14.13 -17.06
CA GLN A 49 -4.80 14.43 -15.88
C GLN A 49 -4.35 13.68 -14.62
N CYS A 50 -3.44 12.71 -14.73
CA CYS A 50 -2.97 11.93 -13.60
C CYS A 50 -2.00 12.74 -12.72
N TYR A 51 -2.31 12.89 -11.44
CA TYR A 51 -1.47 13.62 -10.47
C TYR A 51 -0.10 12.99 -10.19
N LEU A 52 0.12 11.75 -10.64
CA LEU A 52 1.36 11.00 -10.43
C LEU A 52 2.27 11.01 -11.65
N CYS A 53 1.77 11.35 -12.84
CA CYS A 53 2.58 11.32 -14.06
C CYS A 53 3.69 12.39 -14.07
N PRO A 54 4.81 12.16 -14.78
CA PRO A 54 5.93 13.11 -14.86
C PRO A 54 5.49 14.47 -15.42
N GLY A 55 5.96 15.56 -14.83
CA GLY A 55 5.64 16.92 -15.27
C GLY A 55 4.23 17.42 -14.93
N ASN A 56 3.34 16.57 -14.43
CA ASN A 56 1.98 16.97 -14.07
C ASN A 56 1.94 17.70 -12.73
N ALA A 57 0.93 18.57 -12.57
CA ALA A 57 0.58 19.11 -11.27
C ALA A 57 0.00 18.00 -10.38
N ARG A 58 0.36 18.01 -9.11
CA ARG A 58 -0.20 17.13 -8.07
C ARG A 58 -1.44 17.75 -7.45
N ALA A 59 -2.21 16.94 -6.75
CA ALA A 59 -3.40 17.38 -6.02
C ALA A 59 -3.08 18.43 -4.94
N GLY A 60 -1.88 18.40 -4.34
CA GLY A 60 -1.41 19.44 -3.41
C GLY A 60 -0.90 20.73 -4.07
N GLY A 61 -0.96 20.86 -5.40
CA GLY A 61 -0.55 22.06 -6.14
C GLY A 61 0.94 22.15 -6.51
N ALA A 62 1.77 21.22 -6.05
CA ALA A 62 3.16 21.08 -6.50
C ALA A 62 3.25 20.38 -7.86
N ASN A 63 4.37 20.50 -8.58
CA ASN A 63 4.57 19.80 -9.86
C ASN A 63 5.54 18.62 -9.71
N ASN A 64 5.24 17.53 -10.40
CA ASN A 64 6.17 16.42 -10.53
C ASN A 64 7.34 16.81 -11.44
N PRO A 65 8.57 16.38 -11.13
CA PRO A 65 9.67 16.49 -12.07
C PRO A 65 9.38 15.65 -13.31
N SER A 66 10.11 15.91 -14.40
CA SER A 66 10.14 15.02 -15.57
C SER A 66 11.01 13.79 -15.29
N TYR A 67 10.59 12.98 -14.31
CA TYR A 67 11.32 11.78 -13.88
C TYR A 67 11.26 10.67 -14.94
N SER A 68 12.31 9.85 -15.01
CA SER A 68 12.45 8.77 -16.00
C SER A 68 12.46 7.37 -15.38
N SER A 69 12.44 7.26 -14.05
CA SER A 69 12.43 5.99 -13.31
C SER A 69 11.48 6.07 -12.11
N THR A 70 11.89 5.60 -10.94
CA THR A 70 11.14 5.79 -9.69
C THR A 70 11.12 7.27 -9.29
N PHE A 71 10.06 7.69 -8.63
CA PHE A 71 9.95 9.04 -8.07
C PHE A 71 9.26 8.97 -6.72
N VAL A 72 9.89 9.56 -5.71
CA VAL A 72 9.36 9.59 -4.34
C VAL A 72 9.07 11.02 -3.92
N PHE A 73 7.94 11.23 -3.25
CA PHE A 73 7.58 12.52 -2.66
C PHE A 73 6.78 12.35 -1.36
N SER A 74 6.73 13.39 -0.53
CA SER A 74 5.82 13.44 0.63
C SER A 74 4.38 13.46 0.14
N ASN A 75 3.53 12.62 0.72
CA ASN A 75 2.11 12.61 0.39
C ASN A 75 1.50 13.99 0.69
N ASP A 76 0.82 14.57 -0.29
CA ASP A 76 0.16 15.87 -0.17
C ASP A 76 -0.97 15.85 0.89
N PHE A 77 -1.51 14.66 1.21
CA PHE A 77 -2.52 14.40 2.24
C PHE A 77 -2.06 13.31 3.22
N ALA A 78 -0.90 13.50 3.85
CA ALA A 78 -0.33 12.53 4.78
C ALA A 78 -1.26 12.24 5.99
N ALA A 79 -1.34 10.97 6.38
CA ALA A 79 -2.12 10.54 7.56
C ALA A 79 -1.43 10.88 8.89
N LEU A 80 -0.12 11.13 8.86
CA LEU A 80 0.73 11.46 10.01
C LEU A 80 1.60 12.67 9.69
N THR A 81 1.94 13.44 10.72
CA THR A 81 2.88 14.57 10.65
C THR A 81 4.02 14.37 11.64
N LEU A 82 5.22 14.81 11.27
CA LEU A 82 6.42 14.66 12.11
C LEU A 82 6.41 15.61 13.31
N GLU A 83 5.77 16.77 13.17
CA GLU A 83 5.67 17.78 14.20
C GLU A 83 4.26 17.79 14.78
N MET A 84 4.13 17.31 16.01
CA MET A 84 2.90 17.38 16.80
C MET A 84 3.27 17.44 18.28
N ASN A 85 2.51 18.21 19.07
CA ASN A 85 2.65 18.16 20.52
C ASN A 85 2.14 16.81 21.03
N SER A 86 2.90 16.18 21.92
CA SER A 86 2.46 14.96 22.60
C SER A 86 1.25 15.26 23.49
N TRP A 87 0.28 14.35 23.50
CA TRP A 87 -0.90 14.37 24.36
C TRP A 87 -1.35 12.93 24.64
N GLU A 88 -2.06 12.75 25.75
CA GLU A 88 -2.67 11.48 26.11
C GLU A 88 -4.01 11.71 26.81
N VAL A 89 -4.94 10.79 26.64
CA VAL A 89 -6.23 10.71 27.33
C VAL A 89 -6.38 9.30 27.87
N ASN A 90 -6.78 9.17 29.13
CA ASN A 90 -7.14 7.90 29.74
C ASN A 90 -8.33 8.12 30.70
N GLU A 91 -9.53 7.85 30.22
CA GLU A 91 -10.75 7.90 31.03
C GLU A 91 -11.04 6.52 31.59
N ASP A 92 -10.65 6.31 32.85
CA ASP A 92 -10.89 5.10 33.65
C ASP A 92 -10.46 3.78 32.96
N GLY A 93 -9.47 3.84 32.05
CA GLY A 93 -9.01 2.69 31.26
C GLY A 93 -9.97 2.23 30.17
N LEU A 94 -11.06 2.94 29.93
CA LEU A 94 -12.07 2.61 28.91
C LEU A 94 -11.87 3.42 27.63
N ILE A 95 -11.47 4.68 27.75
CA ILE A 95 -11.15 5.55 26.61
C ILE A 95 -9.69 5.97 26.73
N VAL A 96 -8.84 5.33 25.93
CA VAL A 96 -7.39 5.55 25.93
C VAL A 96 -6.95 6.00 24.55
N ALA A 97 -6.27 7.15 24.47
CA ALA A 97 -5.73 7.70 23.23
C ALA A 97 -4.43 8.46 23.50
N HIS A 98 -3.52 8.49 22.52
CA HIS A 98 -2.27 9.25 22.59
C HIS A 98 -1.93 9.83 21.21
N ALA A 99 -1.15 10.90 21.20
CA ALA A 99 -0.58 11.46 19.99
C ALA A 99 0.36 10.47 19.30
N GLU A 100 0.31 10.43 17.97
CA GLU A 100 1.23 9.64 17.14
C GLU A 100 1.83 10.53 16.04
N THR A 101 3.11 10.33 15.76
CA THR A 101 3.86 11.15 14.78
C THR A 101 4.42 10.28 13.67
N GLY A 102 4.62 10.86 12.50
CA GLY A 102 5.19 10.12 11.39
C GLY A 102 5.14 10.89 10.09
N THR A 103 5.36 10.17 9.00
CA THR A 103 5.27 10.75 7.66
C THR A 103 4.76 9.71 6.68
N CYS A 104 4.18 10.18 5.59
CA CYS A 104 3.72 9.32 4.51
C CYS A 104 4.42 9.73 3.21
N ARG A 105 5.06 8.78 2.55
CA ARG A 105 5.68 8.95 1.23
C ARG A 105 4.87 8.22 0.17
N VAL A 106 4.86 8.75 -1.04
CA VAL A 106 4.32 8.09 -2.23
C VAL A 106 5.48 7.79 -3.16
N ILE A 107 5.51 6.56 -3.69
CA ILE A 107 6.52 6.08 -4.63
C ILE A 107 5.84 5.77 -5.96
N CYS A 108 6.15 6.53 -7.00
CA CYS A 108 5.82 6.17 -8.38
C CYS A 108 6.86 5.16 -8.88
N PHE A 109 6.43 3.99 -9.35
CA PHE A 109 7.35 2.94 -9.81
C PHE A 109 7.97 3.19 -11.19
N SER A 110 7.31 3.99 -12.02
CA SER A 110 7.67 4.22 -13.42
C SER A 110 7.05 5.53 -13.93
N PRO A 111 7.62 6.18 -14.97
CA PRO A 111 6.94 7.25 -15.69
C PRO A 111 5.76 6.76 -16.54
N ARG A 112 5.63 5.44 -16.74
CA ARG A 112 4.56 4.81 -17.51
C ARG A 112 3.33 4.54 -16.65
N HIS A 113 2.21 5.17 -17.00
CA HIS A 113 0.93 5.02 -16.31
C HIS A 113 0.23 3.68 -16.61
N ASP A 114 0.58 3.04 -17.72
CA ASP A 114 -0.01 1.78 -18.18
C ASP A 114 0.76 0.53 -17.75
N LEU A 115 1.79 0.67 -16.90
CA LEU A 115 2.59 -0.44 -16.42
C LEU A 115 2.33 -0.74 -14.95
N SER A 116 2.15 -2.03 -14.66
CA SER A 116 2.24 -2.57 -13.31
C SER A 116 3.49 -3.42 -13.14
N ILE A 117 3.90 -3.70 -11.88
CA ILE A 117 5.14 -4.45 -11.57
C ILE A 117 5.35 -5.70 -12.43
N PRO A 118 4.35 -6.59 -12.67
CA PRO A 118 4.54 -7.79 -13.49
C PRO A 118 4.88 -7.53 -14.97
N GLN A 119 4.62 -6.33 -15.49
CA GLN A 119 4.88 -5.93 -16.88
C GLN A 119 6.18 -5.12 -17.01
N MET A 120 6.85 -4.81 -15.90
CA MET A 120 8.10 -4.06 -15.90
C MET A 120 9.28 -4.96 -16.23
N GLU A 121 10.29 -4.38 -16.89
CA GLU A 121 11.59 -5.03 -17.04
C GLU A 121 12.24 -5.25 -15.66
N ARG A 122 13.01 -6.36 -15.53
CA ARG A 122 13.65 -6.71 -14.25
C ARG A 122 14.57 -5.61 -13.73
N SER A 123 15.24 -4.88 -14.62
CA SER A 123 16.06 -3.73 -14.26
C SER A 123 15.25 -2.57 -13.68
N ALA A 124 14.04 -2.33 -14.18
CA ALA A 124 13.14 -1.32 -13.62
C ALA A 124 12.59 -1.76 -12.26
N ILE A 125 12.28 -3.05 -12.08
CA ILE A 125 11.88 -3.60 -10.77
C ILE A 125 13.01 -3.45 -9.75
N ARG A 126 14.29 -3.62 -10.16
CA ARG A 126 15.44 -3.37 -9.28
C ARG A 126 15.42 -1.95 -8.71
N HIS A 127 15.15 -0.93 -9.53
CA HIS A 127 15.04 0.46 -9.07
C HIS A 127 13.89 0.68 -8.07
N VAL A 128 12.78 -0.07 -8.19
CA VAL A 128 11.69 -0.04 -7.19
C VAL A 128 12.18 -0.59 -5.86
N VAL A 129 12.90 -1.71 -5.87
CA VAL A 129 13.48 -2.30 -4.66
C VAL A 129 14.56 -1.40 -4.06
N ASP A 130 15.38 -0.74 -4.88
CA ASP A 130 16.34 0.29 -4.44
C ASP A 130 15.62 1.43 -3.72
N ALA A 131 14.56 1.98 -4.32
CA ALA A 131 13.78 3.05 -3.71
C ALA A 131 13.14 2.62 -2.37
N TRP A 132 12.66 1.37 -2.26
CA TRP A 132 12.15 0.86 -0.98
C TRP A 132 13.25 0.80 0.09
N ALA A 133 14.44 0.31 -0.26
CA ALA A 133 15.57 0.24 0.66
C ALA A 133 16.01 1.65 1.10
N GLU A 134 16.21 2.56 0.15
CA GLU A 134 16.64 3.93 0.40
C GLU A 134 15.64 4.70 1.28
N GLU A 135 14.35 4.63 0.98
CA GLU A 135 13.32 5.30 1.79
C GLU A 135 13.20 4.66 3.18
N THR A 136 13.34 3.35 3.29
CA THR A 136 13.32 2.67 4.59
C THR A 136 14.49 3.10 5.46
N GLU A 137 15.72 3.11 4.92
CA GLU A 137 16.91 3.54 5.64
C GLU A 137 16.85 5.03 6.02
N SER A 138 16.41 5.87 5.08
CA SER A 138 16.24 7.31 5.30
C SER A 138 15.25 7.60 6.42
N LEU A 139 14.06 6.99 6.38
CA LEU A 139 13.04 7.20 7.41
C LEU A 139 13.44 6.59 8.76
N ALA A 140 14.06 5.41 8.77
CA ALA A 140 14.55 4.77 9.98
C ALA A 140 15.69 5.53 10.67
N SER A 141 16.40 6.40 9.94
CA SER A 141 17.43 7.28 10.52
C SER A 141 16.85 8.41 11.40
N HIS A 142 15.54 8.66 11.31
CA HIS A 142 14.87 9.68 12.10
C HIS A 142 14.52 9.14 13.50
N ASN A 143 15.04 9.77 14.55
CA ASN A 143 14.93 9.28 15.93
C ASN A 143 13.49 9.05 16.44
N SER A 144 12.49 9.72 15.85
CA SER A 144 11.07 9.54 16.21
C SER A 144 10.37 8.41 15.46
N ILE A 145 11.01 7.79 14.46
CA ILE A 145 10.41 6.72 13.65
C ILE A 145 10.86 5.37 14.20
N GLY A 146 9.95 4.66 14.88
CA GLY A 146 10.20 3.31 15.39
C GLY A 146 9.96 2.19 14.38
N TYR A 147 9.21 2.46 13.30
CA TYR A 147 8.82 1.46 12.31
C TYR A 147 8.56 2.11 10.95
N VAL A 148 8.96 1.43 9.87
CA VAL A 148 8.68 1.84 8.49
C VAL A 148 7.89 0.75 7.79
N GLN A 149 6.68 1.08 7.33
CA GLN A 149 5.81 0.17 6.59
C GLN A 149 5.82 0.51 5.11
N VAL A 150 6.44 -0.34 4.29
CA VAL A 150 6.29 -0.30 2.84
C VAL A 150 5.09 -1.15 2.43
N PHE A 151 4.20 -0.62 1.60
CA PHE A 151 3.04 -1.37 1.08
C PHE A 151 2.58 -0.81 -0.28
N GLU A 152 1.79 -1.62 -1.00
CA GLU A 152 1.14 -1.25 -2.26
C GLU A 152 -0.34 -1.64 -2.20
N ASN A 153 -1.22 -0.71 -2.56
CA ASN A 153 -2.63 -1.01 -2.83
C ASN A 153 -2.84 -1.03 -4.35
N LYS A 154 -3.06 -2.22 -4.92
CA LYS A 154 -3.23 -2.38 -6.37
C LYS A 154 -4.68 -2.63 -6.77
N GLY A 155 -5.21 -1.73 -7.59
CA GLY A 155 -6.56 -1.83 -8.17
C GLY A 155 -7.65 -1.28 -7.24
N ALA A 156 -8.75 -0.82 -7.85
CA ALA A 156 -9.85 -0.17 -7.12
C ALA A 156 -10.45 -1.04 -6.02
N MET A 157 -10.50 -2.37 -6.22
CA MET A 157 -11.00 -3.33 -5.22
C MET A 157 -10.18 -3.32 -3.93
N MET A 158 -8.89 -2.97 -4.01
CA MET A 158 -7.99 -2.89 -2.86
C MET A 158 -7.93 -1.47 -2.25
N GLY A 159 -8.82 -0.56 -2.68
CA GLY A 159 -8.88 0.82 -2.17
C GLY A 159 -7.86 1.77 -2.78
N CYS A 160 -7.32 1.49 -3.97
CA CYS A 160 -6.48 2.43 -4.70
C CYS A 160 -7.32 3.62 -5.19
N SER A 161 -6.86 4.84 -4.87
CA SER A 161 -7.48 6.13 -5.26
C SER A 161 -6.70 6.84 -6.35
#